data_AF-A0A6V7JY56-F1
#
_entry.id   AF-A0A6V7JY56-F1
#
_cell.length_a   1.000
_cell.length_b   1.000
_cell.length_c   1.000
_cell.angle_alpha   90.00
_cell.angle_beta   90.00
_cell.angle_gamma   90.00
#
_symmetry.space_group_name_H-M   'P 1'
#
loop_
_entity.id
_entity.type
_entity.pdbx_description
1 polymer ?
#
loop_
_entity_poly.entity_id
_entity_poly.type
_entity_poly.pdbx_seq_one_letter_code
_entity_poly.pdbx_strand_id
1 'polypeptide(L)' 'SRIRYEITSGNLGGAFAVKNMTGAIYVAGALDYETRKR' A
#
# COMPACT_ATOMS: atom_id res chain seq x y z
N SER A 1 2.81 24.33 -5.50
CA SER A 1 3.51 23.15 -4.97
C SER A 1 2.69 21.90 -5.23
N ARG A 2 3.28 20.76 -5.57
CA ARG A 2 2.55 19.49 -5.82
C ARG A 2 2.77 18.52 -4.66
N ILE A 3 1.69 17.96 -4.11
CA ILE A 3 1.73 16.97 -3.04
C ILE A 3 2.22 15.62 -3.57
N ARG A 4 2.97 14.89 -2.73
CA ARG A 4 3.36 13.51 -3.00
C ARG A 4 2.96 12.61 -1.83
N TYR A 5 2.44 11.43 -2.16
CA TYR A 5 2.00 10.41 -1.21
C TYR A 5 2.97 9.23 -1.18
N GLU A 6 3.20 8.69 0.01
CA GLU A 6 4.08 7.54 0.26
C GLU A 6 3.51 6.72 1.42
N ILE A 7 3.70 5.39 1.37
CA ILE A 7 3.37 4.50 2.50
C ILE A 7 4.63 4.35 3.35
N THR A 8 4.62 4.94 4.54
CA THR A 8 5.81 5.02 5.40
C THR A 8 5.97 3.84 6.36
N SER A 9 4.89 3.10 6.66
CA SER A 9 4.92 1.93 7.53
C SER A 9 3.71 1.01 7.30
N GLY A 10 3.69 -0.17 7.93
CA GLY A 10 2.55 -1.11 7.90
C GLY A 10 2.36 -1.89 6.59
N ASN A 11 3.08 -1.56 5.53
CA ASN A 11 3.03 -2.26 4.23
C ASN A 11 3.84 -3.56 4.24
N LEU A 12 3.45 -4.50 5.10
CA LEU A 12 4.13 -5.79 5.24
C LEU A 12 4.17 -6.51 3.88
N GLY A 13 5.38 -6.91 3.47
CA GLY A 13 5.61 -7.62 2.21
C GLY A 13 5.38 -6.80 0.94
N GLY A 14 5.19 -5.47 1.04
CA GLY A 14 4.89 -4.65 -0.12
C GLY A 14 3.52 -4.92 -0.74
N ALA A 15 2.56 -5.40 0.06
CA ALA A 15 1.24 -5.83 -0.40
C ALA A 15 0.45 -4.72 -1.13
N PHE A 16 0.68 -3.46 -0.76
CA PHE A 16 0.04 -2.30 -1.36
C PHE A 16 1.06 -1.33 -1.96
N ALA A 17 0.62 -0.56 -2.95
CA ALA A 17 1.36 0.59 -3.47
C ALA A 17 0.45 1.81 -3.58
N VAL A 18 1.03 3.01 -3.63
CA VAL A 18 0.31 4.28 -3.76
C VAL A 18 0.74 5.01 -5.02
N LYS A 19 -0.23 5.53 -5.78
CA LYS A 19 0.07 6.49 -6.86
C LYS A 19 0.51 7.81 -6.22
N ASN A 20 1.79 8.13 -6.34
CA ASN A 20 2.40 9.27 -5.63
C ASN A 20 1.75 10.63 -5.92
N MET A 21 1.08 10.83 -7.06
CA MET A 21 0.41 12.09 -7.38
C MET A 21 -1.05 12.18 -6.93
N THR A 22 -1.75 11.04 -6.85
CA THR A 22 -3.20 11.02 -6.59
C THR A 22 -3.56 10.45 -5.23
N GLY A 23 -2.62 9.76 -4.58
CA GLY A 23 -2.86 9.07 -3.30
C GLY A 23 -3.67 7.78 -3.43
N ALA A 24 -4.04 7.37 -4.65
CA ALA A 24 -4.80 6.14 -4.87
C ALA A 24 -3.95 4.92 -4.46
N ILE A 25 -4.45 4.15 -3.51
CA ILE A 25 -3.85 2.90 -3.05
C ILE A 25 -4.38 1.74 -3.89
N TYR A 26 -3.50 0.81 -4.25
CA TYR A 26 -3.84 -0.39 -5.02
C TYR A 26 -3.02 -1.58 -4.54
N VAL A 27 -3.50 -2.78 -4.88
CA VAL A 27 -2.83 -4.05 -4.55
C VAL A 27 -1.62 -4.22 -5.45
N ALA A 28 -0.45 -4.42 -4.84
CA ALA A 28 0.83 -4.59 -5.52
C ALA A 28 1.44 -5.99 -5.31
N GLY A 29 0.94 -6.74 -4.31
CA GLY A 29 1.34 -8.11 -4.02
C GLY A 29 0.14 -9.00 -3.69
N ALA A 30 0.38 -10.31 -3.53
CA ALA A 30 -0.67 -11.26 -3.19
C ALA A 30 -1.30 -10.93 -1.82
N LEU A 31 -2.63 -11.01 -1.75
CA LEU A 31 -3.38 -10.88 -0.51
C LEU A 31 -3.97 -12.23 -0.16
N ASP A 32 -3.61 -12.73 1.02
CA ASP A 32 -4.08 -13.97 1.59
C ASP A 32 -4.71 -13.62 2.95
N TYR A 33 -6.01 -13.90 3.10
CA TYR A 33 -6.78 -13.53 4.27
C TYR A 33 -6.42 -14.43 5.46
N GLU A 34 -6.22 -15.71 5.18
CA GLU A 34 -5.93 -16.75 6.15
C GLU A 34 -4.57 -16.54 6.85
N THR A 35 -3.61 -15.95 6.14
CA THR A 35 -2.28 -15.62 6.70
C THR A 35 -2.28 -14.40 7.63
N ARG A 36 -3.31 -13.55 7.56
CA ARG A 36 -3.43 -12.34 8.38
C ARG A 36 -4.34 -12.64 9.58
N LYS A 37 -3.74 -12.86 10.75
CA LYS A 37 -4.51 -12.95 11.99
C LYS A 37 -5.12 -11.58 12.33
N ARG A 38 -6.37 -11.59 12.78
CA ARG A 38 -7.10 -10.42 13.29
C ARG A 38 -6.54 -9.94 14.61
#